data_AF-A0A1D1ZR44-F1
#
_entry.id   AF-A0A1D1ZR44-F1
#
_cell.length_a   1.000
_cell.length_b   1.000
_cell.length_c   1.000
_cell.angle_alpha   90.00
_cell.angle_beta   90.00
_cell.angle_gamma   90.00
#
_symmetry.space_group_name_H-M   'P 1'
#
loop_
_entity.id
_entity.type
_entity.pdbx_description
1 polymer ?
#
loop_
_entity_poly.entity_id
_entity_poly.type
_entity_poly.pdbx_seq_one_letter_code
_entity_poly.pdbx_strand_id
1 'polypeptide(L)'
;MVDYTLPSVVNGNATFYSENSVPFVMGTTGGDRDKIMREATESGVYAVIAPNMGKQIVALQTMLELMAAQFPGCLSGYTLRVVESHQATKADASGTAIANIHSFQRMGLEFDLSNIELVREAAEQIGRMQVPEDALNGHAFHTYTVTSPDGSVTLEFKHNVVGRRVYAEGTVDAALFLASKIGEGAEKRLYNMVDVLSGGNMRS
;
A
#
# COMPACT_ATOMS: atom_id res chain seq x y z
N MET A 1 17.59 -2.85 11.27
CA MET A 1 16.41 -3.25 12.06
C MET A 1 15.21 -3.45 11.12
N VAL A 2 14.31 -4.39 11.44
CA VAL A 2 13.02 -4.53 10.75
C VAL A 2 11.92 -4.39 11.81
N ASP A 3 11.05 -3.39 11.67
CA ASP A 3 10.01 -3.07 12.66
C ASP A 3 8.62 -3.46 12.16
N TYR A 4 8.05 -4.47 12.80
CA TYR A 4 6.64 -4.88 12.78
C TYR A 4 6.15 -5.06 14.21
N THR A 5 5.74 -3.96 14.82
CA THR A 5 5.35 -3.86 16.23
C THR A 5 3.90 -3.40 16.35
N LEU A 6 3.62 -2.34 17.13
CA LEU A 6 2.28 -1.82 17.38
C LEU A 6 2.23 -0.31 17.13
N PRO A 7 1.08 0.23 16.69
CA PRO A 7 0.89 1.67 16.50
C PRO A 7 1.24 2.52 17.73
N SER A 8 1.09 1.97 18.94
CA SER A 8 1.35 2.69 20.20
C SER A 8 2.84 2.90 20.49
N VAL A 9 3.73 2.10 19.89
CA VAL A 9 5.18 2.14 20.18
C VAL A 9 6.02 2.59 18.99
N VAL A 10 5.43 2.64 17.80
CA VAL A 10 6.14 2.91 16.53
C VAL A 10 6.91 4.23 16.53
N ASN A 11 6.36 5.29 17.14
CA ASN A 11 7.07 6.57 17.29
C ASN A 11 8.32 6.43 18.17
N GLY A 12 8.21 5.78 19.33
CA GLY A 12 9.34 5.60 20.25
C GLY A 12 10.44 4.72 19.65
N ASN A 13 10.06 3.70 18.88
CA ASN A 13 11.01 2.87 18.14
C ASN A 13 11.74 3.68 17.06
N ALA A 14 11.02 4.49 16.28
CA ALA A 14 11.62 5.38 15.28
C ALA A 14 12.63 6.35 15.91
N THR A 15 12.27 6.98 17.03
CA THR A 15 13.17 7.85 17.79
C THR A 15 14.42 7.08 18.23
N PHE A 16 14.26 5.90 18.84
CA PHE A 16 15.37 5.08 19.29
C PHE A 16 16.33 4.68 18.15
N TYR A 17 15.80 4.25 16.99
CA TYR A 17 16.64 3.90 15.84
C TYR A 17 17.40 5.12 15.29
N SER A 18 16.73 6.26 15.23
CA SER A 18 17.30 7.52 14.74
C SER A 18 18.43 8.03 15.65
N GLU A 19 18.20 8.09 16.97
CA GLU A 19 19.19 8.53 17.95
C GLU A 19 20.44 7.63 18.00
N ASN A 20 20.26 6.33 17.74
CA ASN A 20 21.35 5.35 17.77
C ASN A 20 21.94 5.07 16.38
N SER A 21 21.55 5.83 15.34
CA SER A 21 22.02 5.66 13.96
C SER A 21 21.87 4.21 13.44
N VAL A 22 20.79 3.52 13.82
CA VAL A 22 20.50 2.15 13.40
C VAL A 22 19.63 2.18 12.15
N PRO A 23 20.13 1.74 10.97
CA PRO A 23 19.31 1.69 9.78
C PRO A 23 18.09 0.78 9.96
N PHE A 24 16.94 1.18 9.44
CA PHE A 24 15.70 0.43 9.69
C PHE A 24 14.71 0.37 8.53
N VAL A 25 13.98 -0.73 8.45
CA VAL A 25 12.81 -0.91 7.58
C VAL A 25 11.58 -0.97 8.47
N MET A 26 10.66 -0.02 8.33
CA MET A 26 9.46 0.09 9.16
C MET A 26 8.20 -0.22 8.36
N GLY A 27 7.61 -1.40 8.65
CA GLY A 27 6.31 -1.82 8.12
C GLY A 27 5.15 -1.56 9.09
N THR A 28 5.44 -1.23 10.35
CA THR A 28 4.41 -0.86 11.34
C THR A 28 3.63 0.37 10.91
N THR A 29 2.30 0.21 10.82
CA THR A 29 1.35 1.27 10.51
C THR A 29 0.91 2.04 11.76
N GLY A 30 0.28 3.21 11.56
CA GLY A 30 -0.20 4.06 12.65
C GLY A 30 0.92 4.90 13.29
N GLY A 31 0.62 5.48 14.46
CA GLY A 31 1.45 6.49 15.10
C GLY A 31 1.40 7.85 14.40
N ASP A 32 2.17 8.82 14.91
CA ASP A 32 2.38 10.10 14.26
C ASP A 32 3.41 9.92 13.13
N ARG A 33 2.89 9.79 11.90
CA ARG A 33 3.70 9.53 10.71
C ARG A 33 4.60 10.70 10.36
N ASP A 34 4.13 11.92 10.53
CA ASP A 34 4.92 13.11 10.22
C ASP A 34 6.12 13.21 11.16
N LYS A 35 5.91 12.94 12.45
CA LYS A 35 7.01 12.86 13.42
C LYS A 35 8.04 11.80 13.04
N ILE A 36 7.61 10.58 12.69
CA ILE A 36 8.52 9.49 12.30
C ILE A 36 9.36 9.89 11.08
N MET A 37 8.74 10.48 10.05
CA MET A 37 9.43 10.89 8.84
C MET A 37 10.40 12.04 9.10
N ARG A 38 10.03 13.02 9.96
CA ARG A 38 10.91 14.10 10.38
C ARG A 38 12.14 13.58 11.12
N GLU A 39 11.95 12.75 12.15
CA GLU A 39 13.07 12.21 12.95
C GLU A 39 14.06 11.38 12.12
N ALA A 40 13.55 10.53 11.22
CA ALA A 40 14.40 9.76 10.31
C ALA A 40 15.19 10.66 9.35
N THR A 41 14.57 11.76 8.89
CA THR A 41 15.22 12.72 7.99
C THR A 41 16.29 13.54 8.72
N GLU A 42 15.95 14.09 9.89
CA GLU A 42 16.82 14.98 10.68
C GLU A 42 18.04 14.24 11.25
N SER A 43 17.88 12.97 11.66
CA SER A 43 19.00 12.14 12.11
C SER A 43 19.93 11.68 10.98
N GLY A 44 19.49 11.77 9.73
CA GLY A 44 20.25 11.26 8.59
C GLY A 44 20.41 9.73 8.59
N VAL A 45 19.59 9.00 9.34
CA VAL A 45 19.62 7.53 9.38
C VAL A 45 19.06 6.95 8.08
N TYR A 46 19.67 5.88 7.59
CA TYR A 46 19.13 5.15 6.45
C TYR A 46 17.85 4.42 6.85
N ALA A 47 16.72 4.74 6.22
CA ALA A 47 15.45 4.10 6.53
C ALA A 47 14.61 3.82 5.29
N VAL A 48 13.89 2.69 5.30
CA VAL A 48 12.72 2.48 4.42
C VAL A 48 11.47 2.53 5.28
N ILE A 49 10.58 3.47 4.98
CA ILE A 49 9.33 3.65 5.71
C ILE A 49 8.19 3.57 4.71
N ALA A 50 7.36 2.54 4.81
CA ALA A 50 6.26 2.31 3.88
C ALA A 50 5.02 1.74 4.58
N PRO A 51 3.84 2.33 4.41
CA PRO A 51 2.60 1.83 5.02
C PRO A 51 2.08 0.54 4.36
N ASN A 52 2.60 0.19 3.17
CA ASN A 52 2.32 -1.07 2.49
C ASN A 52 3.63 -1.69 1.99
N MET A 53 3.98 -2.85 2.55
CA MET A 53 5.19 -3.59 2.18
C MET A 53 4.97 -4.58 1.04
N GLY A 54 3.73 -4.75 0.56
CA GLY A 54 3.42 -5.56 -0.60
C GLY A 54 3.79 -4.81 -1.87
N LYS A 55 5.06 -4.90 -2.31
CA LYS A 55 5.61 -4.05 -3.38
C LYS A 55 4.82 -4.13 -4.69
N GLN A 56 4.24 -5.28 -5.04
CA GLN A 56 3.41 -5.42 -6.24
C GLN A 56 2.08 -4.67 -6.13
N ILE A 57 1.51 -4.60 -4.92
CA ILE A 57 0.33 -3.78 -4.64
C ILE A 57 0.69 -2.32 -4.83
N VAL A 58 1.82 -1.88 -4.24
CA VAL A 58 2.34 -0.52 -4.42
C VAL A 58 2.58 -0.19 -5.89
N ALA A 59 3.12 -1.13 -6.68
CA ALA A 59 3.34 -0.92 -8.12
C ALA A 59 2.04 -0.64 -8.88
N LEU A 60 0.96 -1.36 -8.57
CA LEU A 60 -0.37 -1.07 -9.13
C LEU A 60 -0.88 0.31 -8.69
N GLN A 61 -0.72 0.67 -7.41
CA GLN A 61 -1.10 1.99 -6.91
C GLN A 61 -0.33 3.10 -7.64
N THR A 62 0.99 2.95 -7.81
CA THR A 62 1.85 3.88 -8.54
C THR A 62 1.46 3.98 -10.01
N MET A 63 1.09 2.87 -10.66
CA MET A 63 0.59 2.89 -12.04
C MET A 63 -0.68 3.76 -12.18
N LEU A 64 -1.64 3.60 -11.27
CA LEU A 64 -2.87 4.40 -11.27
C LEU A 64 -2.59 5.88 -10.99
N GLU A 65 -1.70 6.16 -10.03
CA GLU A 65 -1.30 7.53 -9.69
C GLU A 65 -0.61 8.24 -10.86
N LEU A 66 0.30 7.56 -11.56
CA LEU A 66 0.98 8.09 -12.75
C LEU A 66 0.01 8.33 -13.90
N MET A 67 -0.92 7.40 -14.14
CA MET A 67 -1.98 7.58 -15.14
C MET A 67 -2.85 8.80 -14.81
N ALA A 68 -3.27 8.94 -13.55
CA ALA A 68 -4.05 10.08 -13.09
C ALA A 68 -3.32 11.41 -13.20
N ALA A 69 -2.01 11.42 -12.95
CA ALA A 69 -1.18 12.62 -13.10
C ALA A 69 -0.98 13.02 -14.57
N GLN A 70 -0.80 12.04 -15.45
CA GLN A 70 -0.51 12.27 -16.86
C GLN A 70 -1.78 12.59 -17.68
N PHE A 71 -2.91 12.01 -17.31
CA PHE A 71 -4.17 12.08 -18.07
C PHE A 71 -5.36 12.46 -17.16
N PRO A 72 -5.37 13.68 -16.59
CA PRO A 72 -6.47 14.12 -15.74
C PRO A 72 -7.79 14.14 -16.52
N GLY A 73 -8.87 13.65 -15.91
CA GLY A 73 -10.19 13.61 -16.54
C GLY A 73 -10.37 12.59 -17.68
N CYS A 74 -9.40 11.71 -17.97
CA CYS A 74 -9.46 10.77 -19.10
C CYS A 74 -10.61 9.74 -19.02
N LEU A 75 -11.22 9.56 -17.84
CA LEU A 75 -12.36 8.68 -17.59
C LEU A 75 -13.62 9.49 -17.21
N SER A 76 -13.69 10.76 -17.56
CA SER A 76 -14.87 11.60 -17.29
C SER A 76 -16.13 10.99 -17.89
N GLY A 77 -17.22 10.98 -17.12
CA GLY A 77 -18.49 10.36 -17.50
C GLY A 77 -18.58 8.86 -17.24
N TYR A 78 -17.47 8.18 -16.94
CA TYR A 78 -17.51 6.79 -16.51
C TYR A 78 -17.97 6.68 -15.04
N THR A 79 -18.43 5.49 -14.67
CA THR A 79 -18.83 5.17 -13.30
C THR A 79 -17.79 4.27 -12.64
N LEU A 80 -17.59 4.42 -11.33
CA LEU A 80 -16.70 3.59 -10.52
C LEU A 80 -17.51 2.75 -9.53
N ARG A 81 -17.22 1.46 -9.46
CA ARG A 81 -17.62 0.58 -8.35
C ARG A 81 -16.36 0.04 -7.66
N VAL A 82 -16.35 0.12 -6.34
CA VAL A 82 -15.24 -0.41 -5.52
C VAL A 82 -15.77 -1.41 -4.51
N VAL A 83 -15.15 -2.58 -4.49
CA VAL A 83 -15.46 -3.65 -3.55
C VAL A 83 -14.17 -4.09 -2.88
N GLU A 84 -14.17 -4.19 -1.55
CA GLU A 84 -13.04 -4.75 -0.81
C GLU A 84 -13.46 -5.79 0.23
N SER A 85 -12.63 -6.81 0.39
CA SER A 85 -12.78 -7.87 1.38
C SER A 85 -11.53 -7.96 2.24
N HIS A 86 -11.74 -7.93 3.56
CA HIS A 86 -10.74 -8.07 4.62
C HIS A 86 -11.35 -8.86 5.78
N GLN A 87 -10.60 -9.09 6.85
CA GLN A 87 -11.12 -9.76 8.06
C GLN A 87 -12.37 -9.06 8.60
N ALA A 88 -13.29 -9.82 9.18
CA ALA A 88 -14.55 -9.31 9.74
C ALA A 88 -14.35 -8.17 10.76
N THR A 89 -13.22 -8.17 11.48
CA THR A 89 -12.88 -7.15 12.48
C THR A 89 -12.40 -5.82 11.87
N LYS A 90 -12.11 -5.77 10.56
CA LYS A 90 -11.66 -4.55 9.89
C LYS A 90 -12.87 -3.69 9.50
N ALA A 91 -13.22 -2.73 10.35
CA ALA A 91 -14.38 -1.86 10.15
C ALA A 91 -14.17 -0.77 9.09
N ASP A 92 -12.93 -0.31 8.92
CA ASP A 92 -12.55 0.78 8.03
C ASP A 92 -12.10 0.29 6.65
N ALA A 93 -12.27 1.15 5.64
CA ALA A 93 -11.73 0.90 4.30
C ALA A 93 -10.19 0.84 4.33
N SER A 94 -9.60 0.05 3.45
CA SER A 94 -8.15 0.00 3.30
C SER A 94 -7.60 1.35 2.83
N GLY A 95 -6.49 1.81 3.43
CA GLY A 95 -5.77 3.00 2.94
C GLY A 95 -5.32 2.85 1.48
N THR A 96 -5.02 1.62 1.03
CA THR A 96 -4.75 1.33 -0.39
C THR A 96 -5.97 1.59 -1.27
N ALA A 97 -7.17 1.21 -0.82
CA ALA A 97 -8.41 1.46 -1.57
C ALA A 97 -8.67 2.96 -1.73
N ILE A 98 -8.54 3.70 -0.63
CA ILE A 98 -8.72 5.16 -0.60
C ILE A 98 -7.72 5.85 -1.56
N ALA A 99 -6.44 5.48 -1.51
CA ALA A 99 -5.42 6.05 -2.40
C ALA A 99 -5.72 5.77 -3.89
N ASN A 100 -6.18 4.57 -4.22
CA ASN A 100 -6.57 4.22 -5.58
C ASN A 100 -7.80 5.01 -6.03
N ILE A 101 -8.81 5.17 -5.16
CA ILE A 101 -10.00 5.99 -5.45
C ILE A 101 -9.61 7.44 -5.73
N HIS A 102 -8.71 8.03 -4.96
CA HIS A 102 -8.22 9.39 -5.25
C HIS A 102 -7.55 9.51 -6.62
N SER A 103 -6.85 8.45 -7.07
CA SER A 103 -6.30 8.40 -8.43
C SER A 103 -7.43 8.34 -9.48
N PHE A 104 -8.46 7.52 -9.27
CA PHE A 104 -9.64 7.49 -10.14
C PHE A 104 -10.40 8.83 -10.15
N GLN A 105 -10.54 9.50 -9.02
CA GLN A 105 -11.17 10.83 -8.94
C GLN A 105 -10.41 11.86 -9.78
N ARG A 106 -9.07 11.85 -9.72
CA ARG A 106 -8.24 12.70 -10.60
C ARG A 106 -8.36 12.35 -12.08
N MET A 107 -8.67 11.09 -12.41
CA MET A 107 -9.02 10.67 -13.77
C MET A 107 -10.45 11.06 -14.19
N GLY A 108 -11.23 11.73 -13.33
CA GLY A 108 -12.56 12.26 -13.66
C GLY A 108 -13.74 11.41 -13.20
N LEU A 109 -13.52 10.38 -12.36
CA LEU A 109 -14.61 9.57 -11.81
C LEU A 109 -15.13 10.18 -10.49
N GLU A 110 -16.42 10.44 -10.42
CA GLU A 110 -17.04 10.83 -9.16
C GLU A 110 -17.29 9.60 -8.29
N PHE A 111 -16.77 9.61 -7.06
CA PHE A 111 -16.96 8.52 -6.11
C PHE A 111 -16.87 9.02 -4.68
N ASP A 112 -17.86 8.67 -3.85
CA ASP A 112 -17.86 8.91 -2.41
C ASP A 112 -17.23 7.72 -1.69
N LEU A 113 -16.28 7.95 -0.78
CA LEU A 113 -15.60 6.88 -0.03
C LEU A 113 -16.57 6.06 0.84
N SER A 114 -17.74 6.59 1.19
CA SER A 114 -18.79 5.84 1.88
C SER A 114 -19.48 4.78 1.00
N ASN A 115 -19.33 4.88 -0.33
CA ASN A 115 -19.87 3.91 -1.29
C ASN A 115 -18.94 2.71 -1.52
N ILE A 116 -17.80 2.62 -0.82
CA ILE A 116 -16.95 1.42 -0.88
C ILE A 116 -17.74 0.26 -0.29
N GLU A 117 -17.92 -0.80 -1.08
CA GLU A 117 -18.61 -2.00 -0.63
C GLU A 117 -17.65 -2.86 0.21
N LEU A 118 -17.88 -2.86 1.53
CA LEU A 118 -17.07 -3.61 2.50
C LEU A 118 -17.63 -5.02 2.71
N VAL A 119 -17.00 -6.03 2.11
CA VAL A 119 -17.38 -7.44 2.28
C VAL A 119 -16.69 -8.00 3.50
N ARG A 120 -17.46 -8.33 4.54
CA ARG A 120 -16.95 -8.80 5.84
C ARG A 120 -17.57 -10.11 6.31
N GLU A 121 -18.75 -10.44 5.81
CA GLU A 121 -19.45 -11.67 6.13
C GLU A 121 -18.84 -12.87 5.42
N ALA A 122 -18.38 -13.88 6.18
CA ALA A 122 -17.62 -15.02 5.65
C ALA A 122 -18.30 -15.72 4.47
N ALA A 123 -19.63 -15.88 4.52
CA ALA A 123 -20.40 -16.48 3.43
C ALA A 123 -20.30 -15.68 2.12
N GLU A 124 -20.32 -14.34 2.18
CA GLU A 124 -20.12 -13.50 1.00
C GLU A 124 -18.66 -13.46 0.56
N GLN A 125 -17.72 -13.49 1.50
CA GLN A 125 -16.30 -13.53 1.19
C GLN A 125 -15.94 -14.78 0.40
N ILE A 126 -16.45 -15.94 0.82
CA ILE A 126 -16.25 -17.21 0.11
C ILE A 126 -17.07 -17.21 -1.18
N GLY A 127 -18.38 -17.00 -1.10
CA GLY A 127 -19.28 -17.21 -2.23
C GLY A 127 -19.13 -16.19 -3.36
N ARG A 128 -19.04 -14.89 -3.01
CA ARG A 128 -18.98 -13.80 -3.99
C ARG A 128 -17.56 -13.36 -4.29
N MET A 129 -16.74 -13.14 -3.26
CA MET A 129 -15.37 -12.63 -3.42
C MET A 129 -14.36 -13.74 -3.73
N GLN A 130 -14.78 -15.02 -3.64
CA GLN A 130 -13.94 -16.19 -3.89
C GLN A 130 -12.68 -16.20 -3.00
N VAL A 131 -12.84 -15.72 -1.76
CA VAL A 131 -11.79 -15.80 -0.74
C VAL A 131 -11.69 -17.26 -0.27
N PRO A 132 -10.50 -17.89 -0.33
CA PRO A 132 -10.31 -19.21 0.25
C PRO A 132 -10.69 -19.24 1.73
N GLU A 133 -11.37 -20.29 2.19
CA GLU A 133 -11.87 -20.39 3.57
C GLU A 133 -10.74 -20.29 4.60
N ASP A 134 -9.58 -20.88 4.30
CA ASP A 134 -8.37 -20.81 5.12
C ASP A 134 -7.70 -19.41 5.13
N ALA A 135 -8.09 -18.53 4.20
CA ALA A 135 -7.57 -17.17 4.06
C ALA A 135 -8.45 -16.10 4.73
N LEU A 136 -9.62 -16.44 5.28
CA LEU A 136 -10.56 -15.47 5.86
C LEU A 136 -9.92 -14.54 6.89
N ASN A 137 -9.00 -15.06 7.72
CA ASN A 137 -8.31 -14.30 8.75
C ASN A 137 -7.04 -13.56 8.27
N GLY A 138 -6.76 -13.58 6.96
CA GLY A 138 -5.49 -13.13 6.42
C GLY A 138 -5.54 -12.73 4.96
N HIS A 139 -6.66 -12.21 4.46
CA HIS A 139 -6.79 -11.78 3.07
C HIS A 139 -7.00 -10.27 2.94
N ALA A 140 -6.72 -9.76 1.75
CA ALA A 140 -7.00 -8.39 1.34
C ALA A 140 -7.32 -8.38 -0.16
N PHE A 141 -8.60 -8.48 -0.51
CA PHE A 141 -9.07 -8.56 -1.90
C PHE A 141 -9.74 -7.25 -2.28
N HIS A 142 -9.38 -6.67 -3.42
CA HIS A 142 -9.95 -5.41 -3.88
C HIS A 142 -10.24 -5.50 -5.37
N THR A 143 -11.40 -4.97 -5.78
CA THR A 143 -11.82 -4.87 -7.17
C THR A 143 -12.32 -3.45 -7.43
N TYR A 144 -11.81 -2.84 -8.50
CA TYR A 144 -12.23 -1.52 -9.00
C TYR A 144 -12.76 -1.72 -10.41
N THR A 145 -14.06 -1.48 -10.60
CA THR A 145 -14.73 -1.66 -11.89
C THR A 145 -15.13 -0.29 -12.42
N VAL A 146 -14.65 0.04 -13.62
CA VAL A 146 -14.94 1.29 -14.32
C VAL A 146 -15.77 0.99 -15.56
N THR A 147 -16.94 1.61 -15.69
CA THR A 147 -17.89 1.31 -16.77
C THR A 147 -18.29 2.58 -17.54
N SER A 148 -18.29 2.51 -18.87
CA SER A 148 -18.70 3.62 -19.75
C SER A 148 -20.20 3.95 -19.61
N PRO A 149 -20.63 5.18 -19.95
CA PRO A 149 -22.04 5.57 -19.85
C PRO A 149 -23.01 4.66 -20.61
N ASP A 150 -22.58 4.13 -21.76
CA ASP A 150 -23.36 3.25 -22.63
C ASP A 150 -23.19 1.76 -22.30
N GLY A 151 -22.34 1.43 -21.31
CA GLY A 151 -22.04 0.05 -20.90
C GLY A 151 -21.20 -0.75 -21.91
N SER A 152 -20.69 -0.13 -22.98
CA SER A 152 -19.91 -0.84 -24.01
C SER A 152 -18.49 -1.17 -23.58
N VAL A 153 -17.93 -0.44 -22.59
CA VAL A 153 -16.58 -0.62 -22.08
C VAL A 153 -16.61 -0.88 -20.58
N THR A 154 -15.88 -1.91 -20.15
CA THR A 154 -15.60 -2.18 -18.74
C THR A 154 -14.11 -2.40 -18.54
N LEU A 155 -13.53 -1.66 -17.59
CA LEU A 155 -12.16 -1.86 -17.12
C LEU A 155 -12.23 -2.41 -15.70
N GLU A 156 -11.51 -3.49 -15.42
CA GLU A 156 -11.44 -4.08 -14.08
C GLU A 156 -9.99 -4.15 -13.59
N PHE A 157 -9.74 -3.59 -12.41
CA PHE A 157 -8.47 -3.67 -11.72
C PHE A 157 -8.67 -4.49 -10.45
N LYS A 158 -7.90 -5.56 -10.30
CA LYS A 158 -8.05 -6.49 -9.18
C LYS A 158 -6.71 -6.81 -8.55
N HIS A 159 -6.66 -6.80 -7.22
CA HIS A 159 -5.53 -7.33 -6.48
C HIS A 159 -5.99 -8.10 -5.25
N ASN A 160 -5.54 -9.36 -5.18
CA ASN A 160 -5.95 -10.32 -4.17
C ASN A 160 -4.72 -10.81 -3.42
N VAL A 161 -4.65 -10.50 -2.12
CA VAL A 161 -3.60 -11.00 -1.24
C VAL A 161 -4.19 -12.09 -0.35
N VAL A 162 -3.50 -13.23 -0.30
CA VAL A 162 -3.73 -14.30 0.67
C VAL A 162 -2.51 -14.42 1.57
N GLY A 163 -2.75 -14.43 2.88
CA GLY A 163 -1.72 -14.51 3.89
C GLY A 163 -0.84 -13.26 3.96
N ARG A 164 0.36 -13.43 4.55
CA ARG A 164 1.30 -12.34 4.81
C ARG A 164 2.56 -12.37 3.96
N ARG A 165 2.67 -13.37 3.07
CA ARG A 165 3.91 -13.64 2.32
C ARG A 165 4.34 -12.43 1.51
N VAL A 166 3.42 -11.78 0.79
CA VAL A 166 3.75 -10.61 -0.05
C VAL A 166 4.43 -9.48 0.73
N TYR A 167 4.02 -9.25 1.98
CA TYR A 167 4.61 -8.22 2.85
C TYR A 167 5.98 -8.62 3.37
N ALA A 168 6.15 -9.90 3.75
CA ALA A 168 7.44 -10.43 4.18
C ALA A 168 8.47 -10.35 3.03
N GLU A 169 8.08 -10.77 1.83
CA GLU A 169 8.97 -10.73 0.66
C GLU A 169 9.34 -9.29 0.30
N GLY A 170 8.38 -8.36 0.28
CA GLY A 170 8.70 -6.96 0.03
C GLY A 170 9.52 -6.29 1.13
N THR A 171 9.42 -6.76 2.38
CA THR A 171 10.29 -6.31 3.49
C THR A 171 11.72 -6.76 3.28
N VAL A 172 11.93 -8.01 2.84
CA VAL A 172 13.26 -8.52 2.48
C VAL A 172 13.84 -7.70 1.33
N ASP A 173 13.05 -7.38 0.31
CA ASP A 173 13.49 -6.53 -0.80
C ASP A 173 13.87 -5.11 -0.35
N ALA A 174 13.07 -4.52 0.56
CA ALA A 174 13.38 -3.23 1.15
C ALA A 174 14.68 -3.25 1.98
N ALA A 175 14.95 -4.36 2.69
CA ALA A 175 16.19 -4.52 3.45
C ALA A 175 17.41 -4.66 2.52
N LEU A 176 17.30 -5.44 1.44
CA LEU A 176 18.35 -5.56 0.42
C LEU A 176 18.62 -4.22 -0.27
N PHE A 177 17.55 -3.51 -0.64
CA PHE A 177 17.62 -2.16 -1.19
C PHE A 177 18.37 -1.20 -0.26
N LEU A 178 17.97 -1.16 1.00
CA LEU A 178 18.55 -0.26 1.99
C LEU A 178 20.04 -0.58 2.22
N ALA A 179 20.40 -1.86 2.27
CA ALA A 179 21.79 -2.30 2.38
C ALA A 179 22.63 -1.83 1.17
N SER A 180 22.09 -1.91 -0.05
CA SER A 180 22.77 -1.37 -1.25
C SER A 180 23.01 0.13 -1.12
N LYS A 181 22.00 0.90 -0.69
CA LYS A 181 22.12 2.36 -0.55
C LYS A 181 23.12 2.78 0.52
N ILE A 182 23.23 2.01 1.60
CA ILE A 182 24.27 2.18 2.62
C ILE A 182 25.66 1.91 2.03
N GLY A 183 25.85 0.79 1.33
CA GLY A 183 27.13 0.42 0.71
C GLY A 183 27.60 1.40 -0.36
N GLU A 184 26.67 1.97 -1.11
CA GLU A 184 26.92 3.03 -2.10
C GLU A 184 27.27 4.39 -1.47
N GLY A 185 27.01 4.57 -0.17
CA GLY A 185 27.13 5.87 0.47
C GLY A 185 26.25 6.92 -0.21
N ALA A 186 25.00 6.56 -0.54
CA ALA A 186 24.06 7.42 -1.27
C ALA A 186 23.92 8.81 -0.63
N GLU A 187 23.25 9.79 -1.23
CA GLU A 187 22.95 11.05 -0.52
C GLU A 187 21.59 10.97 0.19
N LYS A 188 20.57 10.46 -0.51
CA LYS A 188 19.24 10.18 0.06
C LYS A 188 19.36 9.15 1.20
N ARG A 189 18.60 9.34 2.27
CA ARG A 189 18.62 8.48 3.48
C ARG A 189 17.28 7.84 3.78
N LEU A 190 16.20 8.57 3.54
CA LEU A 190 14.84 8.12 3.76
C LEU A 190 14.21 7.69 2.43
N TYR A 191 13.71 6.46 2.39
CA TYR A 191 13.15 5.81 1.22
C TYR A 191 11.76 5.25 1.51
N ASN A 192 10.99 5.02 0.45
CA ASN A 192 9.70 4.33 0.50
C ASN A 192 9.70 3.11 -0.44
N MET A 193 8.55 2.45 -0.58
CA MET A 193 8.45 1.25 -1.43
C MET A 193 8.50 1.55 -2.94
N VAL A 194 8.22 2.79 -3.37
CA VAL A 194 8.40 3.22 -4.77
C VAL A 194 9.88 3.34 -5.11
N ASP A 195 10.69 3.84 -4.17
CA ASP A 195 12.14 3.84 -4.31
C ASP A 195 12.69 2.40 -4.45
N VAL A 196 12.19 1.47 -3.63
CA VAL A 196 12.55 0.05 -3.70
C VAL A 196 12.19 -0.55 -5.06
N LEU A 197 10.99 -0.27 -5.58
CA LEU A 197 10.57 -0.70 -6.92
C LEU A 197 11.48 -0.15 -8.01
N SER A 198 11.89 1.11 -7.89
CA SER A 198 12.76 1.79 -8.84
C SER A 198 14.19 1.22 -8.85
N GLY A 199 14.61 0.56 -7.76
CA GLY A 199 15.88 -0.16 -7.66
C GLY A 199 15.94 -1.47 -8.47
N GLY A 200 14.81 -1.94 -9.02
CA GLY A 200 14.74 -3.18 -9.79
C GLY A 200 14.75 -4.46 -8.94
N ASN A 201 14.94 -5.61 -9.59
CA ASN A 201 15.03 -6.90 -8.89
C ASN A 201 16.42 -7.06 -8.25
N MET A 202 16.45 -7.34 -6.94
CA MET A 202 17.68 -7.52 -6.16
C MET A 202 17.90 -8.96 -5.68
N ARG A 203 17.04 -9.89 -6.08
CA ARG A 203 17.18 -11.33 -5.80
C ARG A 203 17.66 -12.01 -7.07
N SER A 204 18.95 -12.34 -7.11
CA SER A 204 19.57 -13.21 -8.10
C SER A 204 19.44 -14.67 -7.71
#